data_AF-A0A2H4XBI2-F1
#
_entry.id   AF-A0A2H4XBI2-F1
#
_cell.length_a   1.000
_cell.length_b   1.000
_cell.length_c   1.000
_cell.angle_alpha   90.00
_cell.angle_beta   90.00
_cell.angle_gamma   90.00
#
_symmetry.space_group_name_H-M   'P 1'
#
loop_
_entity.id
_entity.type
_entity.pdbx_description
1 polymer ?
#
loop_
_entity_poly.entity_id
_entity_poly.type
_entity_poly.pdbx_seq_one_letter_code
_entity_poly.pdbx_strand_id
1 'polypeptide(L)'
;SSIPLDSNHSFRSSMYIEILISLCLYFMRSHYPTHVKVSQQDLMGNRNMQMMSVEILTLLFTELAKVIESSAKGFASFISDMLSKCKVQKVILHCLLSSIFSAQKWHSERMAEKNIMAIEEGFSEDSLINFSEDEFDNGSTLQSQLLKVLQGLIVLEHRVLTVPEDNEGGFDFVITDLEHINPQQPMTSLQYMHSQPITC
;
A
#
# COMPACT_ATOMS: atom_id res chain seq x y z
N SER A 1 7.28 32.90 -31.54
CA SER A 1 6.91 31.58 -31.04
C SER A 1 7.31 31.47 -29.59
N SER A 2 6.40 31.79 -28.67
CA SER A 2 6.63 31.69 -27.22
C SER A 2 6.20 30.30 -26.74
N ILE A 3 7.16 29.46 -26.40
CA ILE A 3 6.91 28.18 -25.72
C ILE A 3 6.39 28.54 -24.31
N PRO A 4 5.26 27.97 -23.83
CA PRO A 4 4.77 28.25 -22.48
C PRO A 4 5.76 27.67 -21.46
N LEU A 5 6.51 28.53 -20.78
CA LEU A 5 7.54 28.16 -19.80
C LEU A 5 6.98 27.34 -18.62
N ASP A 6 5.71 27.51 -18.29
CA ASP A 6 5.07 26.85 -17.14
C ASP A 6 4.85 25.34 -17.34
N SER A 7 4.63 24.91 -18.59
CA SER A 7 4.41 23.49 -18.92
C SER A 7 5.64 22.62 -18.66
N ASN A 8 6.84 23.17 -18.85
CA ASN A 8 8.12 22.48 -18.64
C ASN A 8 8.41 22.20 -17.16
N HIS A 9 7.94 23.06 -16.24
CA HIS A 9 8.13 22.85 -14.81
C HIS A 9 7.17 21.79 -14.26
N SER A 10 5.90 21.81 -14.67
CA SER A 10 4.91 20.81 -14.26
C SER A 10 5.29 19.40 -14.72
N PHE A 11 5.70 19.24 -15.98
CA PHE A 11 6.15 17.95 -16.52
C PHE A 11 7.37 17.39 -15.77
N ARG A 12 8.32 18.25 -15.39
CA ARG A 12 9.49 17.85 -14.61
C ARG A 12 9.12 17.45 -13.18
N SER A 13 8.25 18.23 -12.51
CA SER A 13 7.75 17.89 -11.17
C SER A 13 7.02 16.53 -11.17
N SER A 14 6.22 16.26 -12.19
CA SER A 14 5.58 14.96 -12.41
C SER A 14 6.59 13.83 -12.48
N MET A 15 7.64 13.99 -13.30
CA MET A 15 8.69 12.99 -13.47
C MET A 15 9.44 12.74 -12.15
N TYR A 16 9.71 13.77 -11.36
CA TYR A 16 10.39 13.61 -10.07
C TYR A 16 9.56 12.84 -9.04
N ILE A 17 8.26 13.12 -8.93
CA ILE A 17 7.37 12.37 -8.02
C ILE A 17 7.29 10.91 -8.46
N GLU A 18 7.13 10.66 -9.76
CA GLU A 18 7.06 9.29 -10.29
C GLU A 18 8.34 8.49 -10.01
N ILE A 19 9.51 9.10 -10.22
CA ILE A 19 10.81 8.48 -9.93
C ILE A 19 10.95 8.22 -8.44
N LEU A 20 10.57 9.18 -7.58
CA LEU A 20 10.68 9.05 -6.14
C LEU A 20 9.81 7.89 -5.64
N ILE A 21 8.55 7.81 -6.07
CA ILE A 21 7.65 6.70 -5.74
C ILE A 21 8.26 5.39 -6.22
N SER A 22 8.65 5.31 -7.50
CA SER A 22 9.19 4.09 -8.09
C SER A 22 10.44 3.58 -7.37
N LEU A 23 11.36 4.48 -7.01
CA LEU A 23 12.59 4.16 -6.31
C LEU A 23 12.31 3.66 -4.89
N CYS A 24 11.41 4.33 -4.17
CA CYS A 24 11.03 3.89 -2.83
C CYS A 24 10.32 2.54 -2.86
N LEU A 25 9.42 2.29 -3.81
CA LEU A 25 8.77 0.99 -3.99
C LEU A 25 9.75 -0.13 -4.39
N TYR A 26 10.84 0.21 -5.07
CA TYR A 26 11.90 -0.73 -5.41
C TYR A 26 12.68 -1.15 -4.15
N PHE A 27 13.17 -0.18 -3.38
CA PHE A 27 13.93 -0.44 -2.15
C PHE A 27 13.06 -1.01 -1.02
N MET A 28 11.79 -0.64 -0.92
CA MET A 28 10.88 -1.23 0.06
C MET A 28 10.68 -2.74 -0.17
N ARG A 29 10.83 -3.22 -1.42
CA ARG A 29 10.72 -4.64 -1.79
C ARG A 29 12.06 -5.37 -1.92
N SER A 30 13.18 -4.68 -1.76
CA SER A 30 14.49 -5.27 -2.03
C SER A 30 14.80 -6.36 -1.02
N HIS A 31 15.27 -7.50 -1.51
CA HIS A 31 15.73 -8.63 -0.70
C HIS A 31 16.90 -9.28 -1.41
N TYR A 32 17.75 -9.97 -0.65
CA TYR A 32 18.80 -10.78 -1.23
C TYR A 32 18.27 -12.19 -1.53
N PRO A 33 18.61 -12.79 -2.69
CA PRO A 33 18.28 -14.18 -2.96
C PRO A 33 18.95 -15.12 -1.95
N THR A 34 18.25 -16.20 -1.56
CA THR A 34 18.68 -17.15 -0.51
C THR A 34 20.01 -17.85 -0.79
N HIS A 35 20.42 -17.96 -2.05
CA HIS A 35 21.66 -18.61 -2.47
C HIS A 35 22.89 -17.67 -2.48
N VAL A 36 22.68 -16.37 -2.28
CA VAL A 36 23.77 -15.38 -2.22
C VAL A 36 24.29 -15.32 -0.79
N LYS A 37 25.61 -15.40 -0.62
CA LYS A 37 26.24 -15.13 0.69
C LYS A 37 26.23 -13.63 0.93
N VAL A 38 25.57 -13.20 2.01
CA VAL A 38 25.36 -11.79 2.35
C VAL A 38 25.91 -11.53 3.75
N SER A 39 26.61 -10.41 3.96
CA SER A 39 27.09 -10.05 5.29
C SER A 39 25.96 -9.48 6.15
N GLN A 40 26.09 -9.55 7.48
CA GLN A 40 25.12 -8.92 8.38
C GLN A 40 24.99 -7.40 8.13
N GLN A 41 26.09 -6.74 7.78
CA GLN A 41 26.10 -5.32 7.45
C GLN A 41 25.25 -5.01 6.20
N ASP A 42 25.29 -5.87 5.19
CA ASP A 42 24.49 -5.72 3.97
C ASP A 42 22.98 -5.90 4.27
N LEU A 43 22.63 -6.88 5.12
CA LEU A 43 21.24 -7.09 5.56
C LEU A 43 20.70 -5.88 6.32
N MET A 44 21.47 -5.36 7.28
CA MET A 44 21.13 -4.13 8.02
C MET A 44 21.01 -2.92 7.09
N GLY A 45 21.94 -2.78 6.12
CA GLY A 45 21.90 -1.72 5.12
C GLY A 45 20.64 -1.76 4.25
N ASN A 46 20.26 -2.95 3.79
CA ASN A 46 19.01 -3.15 3.04
C ASN A 46 17.78 -2.84 3.88
N ARG A 47 17.75 -3.27 5.15
CA ARG A 47 16.66 -2.95 6.08
C ARG A 47 16.53 -1.44 6.31
N ASN A 48 17.64 -0.73 6.49
CA ASN A 48 17.64 0.73 6.62
C ASN A 48 17.09 1.41 5.34
N MET A 49 17.46 0.91 4.16
CA MET A 49 16.92 1.41 2.89
C MET A 49 15.42 1.16 2.77
N GLN A 50 14.93 -0.01 3.18
CA GLN A 50 13.50 -0.31 3.22
C GLN A 50 12.76 0.66 4.14
N MET A 51 13.24 0.83 5.38
CA MET A 51 12.65 1.73 6.38
C MET A 51 12.61 3.18 5.89
N MET A 52 13.73 3.68 5.37
CA MET A 52 13.83 5.03 4.78
C MET A 52 12.86 5.21 3.61
N SER A 53 12.69 4.19 2.76
CA SER A 53 11.75 4.23 1.64
C SER A 53 10.30 4.32 2.11
N VAL A 54 9.95 3.59 3.18
CA VAL A 54 8.61 3.66 3.79
C VAL A 54 8.36 5.04 4.39
N GLU A 55 9.34 5.62 5.08
CA GLU A 55 9.23 6.97 5.66
C GLU A 55 9.06 8.05 4.60
N ILE A 56 9.85 7.99 3.51
CA ILE A 56 9.75 8.93 2.39
C ILE A 56 8.37 8.83 1.73
N LEU A 57 7.87 7.62 1.46
CA LEU A 57 6.53 7.44 0.88
C LEU A 57 5.42 7.95 1.82
N THR A 58 5.54 7.69 3.12
CA THR A 58 4.57 8.16 4.13
C THR A 58 4.51 9.69 4.13
N LEU A 59 5.67 10.36 4.15
CA LEU A 59 5.74 11.81 4.09
C LEU A 59 5.18 12.33 2.77
N LEU A 60 5.59 11.74 1.65
CA LEU A 60 5.13 12.15 0.31
C LEU A 60 3.61 12.05 0.19
N PHE A 61 2.99 10.93 0.58
CA PHE A 61 1.54 10.78 0.51
C PHE A 61 0.80 11.74 1.42
N THR A 62 1.35 11.99 2.61
CA THR A 62 0.79 12.98 3.54
C THR A 62 0.83 14.39 2.96
N GLU A 63 1.94 14.79 2.33
CA GLU A 63 2.05 16.12 1.71
C GLU A 63 1.19 16.23 0.45
N LEU A 64 1.13 15.19 -0.38
CA LEU A 64 0.24 15.14 -1.55
C LEU A 64 -1.23 15.29 -1.15
N ALA A 65 -1.65 14.63 -0.07
CA ALA A 65 -3.02 14.71 0.43
C ALA A 65 -3.39 16.14 0.89
N LYS A 66 -2.43 16.89 1.46
CA LYS A 66 -2.65 18.28 1.89
C LYS A 66 -2.82 19.24 0.71
N VAL A 67 -2.05 19.05 -0.36
CA VAL A 67 -2.02 20.01 -1.48
C VAL A 67 -3.12 19.79 -2.50
N ILE A 68 -3.73 18.59 -2.54
CA ILE A 68 -4.77 18.21 -3.51
C ILE A 68 -5.94 19.21 -3.52
N GLU A 69 -6.43 19.65 -2.35
CA GLU A 69 -7.61 20.52 -2.26
C GLU A 69 -7.36 21.94 -2.82
N SER A 70 -6.11 22.41 -2.79
CA SER A 70 -5.71 23.73 -3.30
C SER A 70 -5.07 23.69 -4.69
N SER A 71 -5.05 22.52 -5.33
CA SER A 71 -4.32 22.29 -6.57
C SER A 71 -5.12 22.67 -7.83
N ALA A 72 -4.43 22.77 -8.96
CA ALA A 72 -5.08 23.04 -10.24
C ALA A 72 -5.96 21.85 -10.70
N LYS A 73 -6.99 22.14 -11.51
CA LYS A 73 -7.87 21.12 -12.10
C LYS A 73 -7.05 20.03 -12.80
N GLY A 74 -7.37 18.77 -12.52
CA GLY A 74 -6.68 17.60 -13.07
C GLY A 74 -5.45 17.12 -12.29
N PHE A 75 -5.05 17.81 -11.21
CA PHE A 75 -3.96 17.30 -10.36
C PHE A 75 -4.36 16.03 -9.61
N ALA A 76 -5.60 15.95 -9.10
CA ALA A 76 -6.10 14.76 -8.40
C ALA A 76 -6.10 13.52 -9.32
N SER A 77 -6.61 13.63 -10.54
CA SER A 77 -6.58 12.55 -11.54
C SER A 77 -5.16 12.17 -11.93
N PHE A 78 -4.27 13.16 -12.11
CA PHE A 78 -2.85 12.90 -12.32
C PHE A 78 -2.19 12.08 -11.19
N ILE A 79 -2.47 12.40 -9.92
CA ILE A 79 -1.97 11.61 -8.79
C ILE A 79 -2.57 10.19 -8.83
N SER A 80 -3.87 10.05 -9.08
CA SER A 80 -4.53 8.74 -9.25
C SER A 80 -3.84 7.87 -10.29
N ASP A 81 -3.59 8.44 -11.47
CA ASP A 81 -2.93 7.76 -12.59
C ASP A 81 -1.50 7.35 -12.22
N MET A 82 -0.78 8.20 -11.51
CA MET A 82 0.59 7.90 -11.09
C MET A 82 0.65 6.78 -10.05
N LEU A 83 -0.21 6.81 -9.03
CA LEU A 83 -0.29 5.75 -8.02
C LEU A 83 -0.65 4.41 -8.66
N SER A 84 -1.57 4.42 -9.62
CA SER A 84 -1.98 3.26 -10.40
C SER A 84 -0.85 2.72 -11.29
N LYS A 85 -0.18 3.61 -12.04
CA LYS A 85 0.96 3.29 -12.90
C LYS A 85 2.12 2.68 -12.11
N CYS A 86 2.43 3.25 -10.95
CA CYS A 86 3.46 2.75 -10.03
C CYS A 86 3.04 1.49 -9.25
N LYS A 87 1.76 1.09 -9.32
CA LYS A 87 1.18 -0.07 -8.61
C LYS A 87 1.38 0.02 -7.10
N VAL A 88 1.28 1.23 -6.55
CA VAL A 88 1.61 1.54 -5.14
C VAL A 88 0.84 0.64 -4.18
N GLN A 89 -0.48 0.57 -4.33
CA GLN A 89 -1.36 -0.24 -3.48
C GLN A 89 -0.96 -1.72 -3.49
N LYS A 90 -0.78 -2.30 -4.69
CA LYS A 90 -0.37 -3.70 -4.85
C LYS A 90 0.97 -3.98 -4.17
N VAL A 91 1.95 -3.09 -4.35
CA VAL A 91 3.29 -3.26 -3.79
C VAL A 91 3.27 -3.17 -2.27
N ILE A 92 2.58 -2.17 -1.69
CA ILE A 92 2.49 -2.00 -0.23
C ILE A 92 1.78 -3.19 0.42
N LEU A 93 0.67 -3.64 -0.15
CA LEU A 93 -0.07 -4.81 0.35
C LEU A 93 0.77 -6.09 0.26
N HIS A 94 1.54 -6.25 -0.82
CA HIS A 94 2.45 -7.39 -0.97
C HIS A 94 3.60 -7.37 0.05
N CYS A 95 4.16 -6.20 0.36
CA CYS A 95 5.13 -6.03 1.44
C CYS A 95 4.54 -6.36 2.82
N LEU A 96 3.32 -5.88 3.12
CA LEU A 96 2.63 -6.20 4.36
C LEU A 96 2.35 -7.69 4.52
N LEU A 97 1.86 -8.32 3.45
CA LEU A 97 1.60 -9.75 3.46
C LEU A 97 2.90 -10.52 3.70
N SER A 98 3.95 -10.19 2.94
CA SER A 98 5.25 -10.86 3.03
C SER A 98 5.91 -10.67 4.41
N SER A 99 5.75 -9.51 5.06
CA SER A 99 6.28 -9.30 6.42
C SER A 99 5.53 -10.11 7.47
N ILE A 100 4.21 -10.25 7.37
CA ILE A 100 3.41 -11.12 8.25
C ILE A 100 3.82 -12.58 8.10
N PHE A 101 3.95 -13.06 6.86
CA PHE A 101 4.36 -14.44 6.60
C PHE A 101 5.79 -14.72 7.04
N SER A 102 6.72 -13.76 6.86
CA SER A 102 8.09 -13.89 7.37
C SER A 102 8.11 -14.07 8.90
N ALA A 103 7.33 -13.27 9.62
CA ALA A 103 7.18 -13.40 11.08
C ALA A 103 6.53 -14.71 11.50
N GLN A 104 5.48 -15.15 10.80
CA GLN A 104 4.83 -16.44 11.07
C GLN A 104 5.75 -17.62 10.82
N LYS A 105 6.55 -17.59 9.75
CA LYS A 105 7.55 -18.61 9.42
C LYS A 105 8.61 -18.68 10.53
N TRP A 106 9.14 -17.54 10.96
CA TRP A 106 10.09 -17.48 12.08
C TRP A 106 9.51 -18.07 13.37
N HIS A 107 8.26 -17.71 13.72
CA HIS A 107 7.57 -18.28 14.87
C HIS A 107 7.38 -19.79 14.72
N SER A 108 7.03 -20.25 13.53
CA SER A 108 6.83 -21.67 13.25
C SER A 108 8.14 -22.44 13.34
N GLU A 109 9.26 -21.93 12.81
CA GLU A 109 10.58 -22.56 12.93
C GLU A 109 11.06 -22.64 14.38
N ARG A 110 10.81 -21.61 15.20
CA ARG A 110 11.13 -21.64 16.64
C ARG A 110 10.21 -22.56 17.45
N MET A 111 8.97 -22.77 17.01
CA MET A 111 8.00 -23.65 17.68
C MET A 111 8.02 -25.09 17.13
N ALA A 112 8.55 -25.31 15.92
CA ALA A 112 8.72 -26.62 15.28
C ALA A 112 9.82 -27.47 15.96
N GLU A 113 10.63 -26.88 16.83
CA GLU A 113 11.43 -27.63 17.79
C GLU A 113 10.55 -28.35 18.85
N LYS A 114 9.22 -28.09 18.88
CA LYS A 114 8.27 -28.76 19.78
C LYS A 114 6.92 -29.22 19.21
N ASN A 115 6.43 -28.83 18.03
CA ASN A 115 5.35 -29.56 17.33
C ASN A 115 5.04 -28.97 15.96
N ILE A 116 4.92 -29.84 14.96
CA ILE A 116 4.46 -29.51 13.60
C ILE A 116 2.93 -29.53 13.58
N MET A 117 2.34 -28.49 13.00
CA MET A 117 1.22 -28.49 12.04
C MET A 117 0.52 -27.13 12.10
N ALA A 118 0.91 -26.21 11.21
CA ALA A 118 0.07 -25.09 10.83
C ALA A 118 -0.13 -25.15 9.31
N ILE A 119 -1.41 -25.07 8.95
CA ILE A 119 -2.00 -25.29 7.64
C ILE A 119 -1.55 -24.17 6.70
N GLU A 120 -0.82 -24.50 5.63
CA GLU A 120 -0.62 -23.59 4.50
C GLU A 120 -1.64 -23.91 3.41
N GLU A 121 -2.81 -23.28 3.50
CA GLU A 121 -3.68 -23.14 2.34
C GLU A 121 -3.16 -21.99 1.46
N GLY A 122 -2.49 -22.35 0.36
CA GLY A 122 -2.80 -21.70 -0.92
C GLY A 122 -1.87 -20.64 -1.51
N PHE A 123 -0.65 -20.43 -1.02
CA PHE A 123 0.29 -19.49 -1.68
C PHE A 123 1.67 -20.11 -1.95
N SER A 124 2.18 -19.89 -3.16
CA SER A 124 3.54 -20.31 -3.54
C SER A 124 4.57 -19.46 -2.78
N GLU A 125 5.43 -20.10 -2.00
CA GLU A 125 6.50 -19.47 -1.20
C GLU A 125 7.41 -18.58 -2.07
N ASP A 126 7.59 -18.94 -3.35
CA ASP A 126 8.36 -18.17 -4.34
C ASP A 126 7.80 -16.76 -4.64
N SER A 127 6.54 -16.49 -4.28
CA SER A 127 5.92 -15.18 -4.50
C SER A 127 6.14 -14.21 -3.33
N LEU A 128 6.67 -14.64 -2.19
CA LEU A 128 6.82 -13.81 -0.99
C LEU A 128 8.19 -13.15 -0.93
N ILE A 129 8.24 -11.94 -0.37
CA ILE A 129 9.50 -11.24 -0.09
C ILE A 129 10.03 -11.79 1.24
N ASN A 130 11.23 -12.36 1.22
CA ASN A 130 11.91 -12.78 2.44
C ASN A 130 12.50 -11.55 3.15
N PHE A 131 11.78 -11.01 4.13
CA PHE A 131 12.32 -9.97 5.00
C PHE A 131 13.23 -10.62 6.03
N SER A 132 14.52 -10.30 5.99
CA SER A 132 15.49 -10.77 6.98
C SER A 132 15.10 -10.25 8.36
N GLU A 133 14.75 -11.14 9.28
CA GLU A 133 14.42 -10.75 10.65
C GLU A 133 15.69 -10.47 11.44
N ASP A 134 15.80 -9.29 12.06
CA ASP A 134 16.70 -9.16 13.21
C ASP A 134 16.06 -9.86 14.41
N GLU A 135 16.87 -10.61 15.15
CA GLU A 135 16.50 -11.24 16.42
C GLU A 135 15.91 -10.27 17.45
N PHE A 136 16.09 -8.95 17.25
CA PHE A 136 15.75 -7.91 18.21
C PHE A 136 14.32 -7.37 18.11
N ASP A 137 13.62 -7.53 16.97
CA ASP A 137 12.37 -6.80 16.70
C ASP A 137 11.24 -7.62 16.06
N ASN A 138 11.43 -8.92 15.81
CA ASN A 138 10.36 -9.85 15.39
C ASN A 138 9.51 -9.34 14.19
N GLY A 139 10.09 -8.53 13.30
CA GLY A 139 9.37 -7.90 12.19
C GLY A 139 8.37 -6.80 12.57
N SER A 140 8.18 -6.50 13.85
CA SER A 140 7.09 -5.64 14.35
C SER A 140 7.26 -4.16 13.97
N THR A 141 8.49 -3.64 13.96
CA THR A 141 8.73 -2.24 13.55
C THR A 141 8.47 -2.05 12.06
N LEU A 142 8.95 -2.97 11.21
CA LEU A 142 8.72 -2.87 9.75
C LEU A 142 7.23 -2.98 9.43
N GLN A 143 6.51 -3.91 10.06
CA GLN A 143 5.07 -4.05 9.90
C GLN A 143 4.33 -2.78 10.32
N SER A 144 4.69 -2.19 11.46
CA SER A 144 4.13 -0.92 11.93
C SER A 144 4.35 0.22 10.93
N GLN A 145 5.55 0.33 10.35
CA GLN A 145 5.82 1.34 9.32
C GLN A 145 5.06 1.07 8.01
N LEU A 146 4.97 -0.19 7.58
CA LEU A 146 4.19 -0.57 6.40
C LEU A 146 2.69 -0.24 6.57
N LEU A 147 2.15 -0.42 7.77
CA LEU A 147 0.77 -0.02 8.07
C LEU A 147 0.59 1.50 8.04
N LYS A 148 1.57 2.27 8.50
CA LYS A 148 1.54 3.74 8.43
C LYS A 148 1.53 4.25 6.98
N VAL A 149 2.37 3.70 6.10
CA VAL A 149 2.35 4.11 4.68
C VAL A 149 1.05 3.68 4.00
N LEU A 150 0.49 2.51 4.33
CA LEU A 150 -0.83 2.09 3.84
C LEU A 150 -1.93 3.05 4.29
N GLN A 151 -1.91 3.47 5.55
CA GLN A 151 -2.85 4.47 6.07
C GLN A 151 -2.72 5.80 5.30
N GLY A 152 -1.49 6.28 5.10
CA GLY A 152 -1.23 7.49 4.31
C GLY A 152 -1.73 7.38 2.86
N LEU A 153 -1.57 6.21 2.23
CA LEU A 153 -2.10 5.93 0.90
C LEU A 153 -3.63 5.99 0.88
N ILE A 154 -4.31 5.33 1.83
CA ILE A 154 -5.79 5.33 1.91
C ILE A 154 -6.33 6.75 2.04
N VAL A 155 -5.70 7.58 2.89
CA VAL A 155 -6.07 8.99 3.03
C VAL A 155 -5.88 9.74 1.73
N LEU A 156 -4.76 9.52 1.03
CA LEU A 156 -4.49 10.16 -0.27
C LEU A 156 -5.52 9.75 -1.33
N GLU A 157 -5.78 8.45 -1.49
CA GLU A 157 -6.76 7.92 -2.45
C GLU A 157 -8.16 8.46 -2.17
N HIS A 158 -8.57 8.50 -0.90
CA HIS A 158 -9.85 9.09 -0.51
C HIS A 158 -9.93 10.57 -0.94
N ARG A 159 -8.89 11.37 -0.66
CA ARG A 159 -8.86 12.78 -1.06
C ARG A 159 -8.98 12.93 -2.58
N VAL A 160 -8.23 12.13 -3.34
CA VAL A 160 -8.29 12.12 -4.81
C VAL A 160 -9.72 11.84 -5.32
N LEU A 161 -10.42 10.87 -4.72
CA LEU A 161 -11.79 10.50 -5.13
C LEU A 161 -12.83 11.56 -4.76
N THR A 162 -12.62 12.29 -3.67
CA THR A 162 -13.59 13.29 -3.17
C THR A 162 -13.45 14.67 -3.79
N VAL A 163 -12.41 14.94 -4.58
CA VAL A 163 -12.29 16.23 -5.28
C VAL A 163 -13.39 16.28 -6.34
N PRO A 164 -14.39 17.18 -6.22
CA PRO A 164 -15.42 17.30 -7.24
C PRO A 164 -14.75 17.76 -8.53
N GLU A 165 -14.72 16.88 -9.54
CA GLU A 165 -14.51 17.34 -10.89
C GLU A 165 -15.78 18.12 -11.27
N ASP A 166 -15.69 19.45 -11.40
CA ASP A 166 -16.76 20.27 -11.97
C ASP A 166 -17.11 19.74 -13.37
N ASN A 167 -18.00 18.76 -13.41
CA ASN A 167 -18.57 18.14 -14.58
C ASN A 167 -20.08 18.06 -14.31
N GLU A 168 -20.85 18.83 -15.08
CA GLU A 168 -22.33 18.86 -15.10
C GLU A 168 -22.93 17.56 -15.66
N GLY A 169 -22.50 16.40 -15.17
CA GLY A 169 -22.92 15.09 -15.67
C GLY A 169 -22.92 14.08 -14.55
N GLY A 170 -24.10 13.92 -13.94
CA GLY A 170 -24.40 13.11 -12.76
C GLY A 170 -23.59 11.83 -12.57
N PHE A 171 -23.08 11.68 -11.35
CA PHE A 171 -23.13 10.43 -10.62
C PHE A 171 -23.76 10.73 -9.25
N ASP A 172 -25.08 10.56 -9.20
CA ASP A 172 -25.83 10.46 -7.96
C ASP A 172 -25.45 9.11 -7.31
N PHE A 173 -24.33 9.12 -6.58
CA PHE A 173 -23.87 7.97 -5.82
C PHE A 173 -24.65 7.91 -4.50
N VAL A 174 -25.82 7.26 -4.59
CA VAL A 174 -26.46 6.44 -3.55
C VAL A 174 -26.28 6.95 -2.11
N ILE A 175 -26.99 8.03 -1.78
CA ILE A 175 -27.33 8.39 -0.38
C ILE A 175 -28.84 8.25 -0.20
N THR A 176 -29.44 7.16 -0.67
CA THR A 176 -30.89 6.94 -0.55
C THR A 176 -31.28 5.57 0.01
N ASP A 177 -30.34 4.63 0.16
CA ASP A 177 -30.68 3.26 0.62
C ASP A 177 -30.33 2.96 2.10
N LEU A 178 -29.92 3.97 2.89
CA LEU A 178 -29.59 3.73 4.30
C LEU A 178 -30.79 3.73 5.29
N GLU A 179 -32.03 3.90 4.83
CA GLU A 179 -33.18 4.06 5.74
C GLU A 179 -33.94 2.77 6.11
N HIS A 180 -33.58 1.57 5.63
CA HIS A 180 -34.44 0.39 5.80
C HIS A 180 -33.81 -0.89 6.38
N ILE A 181 -32.72 -0.80 7.15
CA ILE A 181 -32.16 -1.97 7.85
C ILE A 181 -32.83 -2.13 9.23
N ASN A 182 -33.81 -3.04 9.30
CA ASN A 182 -34.51 -3.41 10.55
C ASN A 182 -33.63 -4.34 11.43
N PRO A 183 -33.28 -3.96 12.67
CA PRO A 183 -32.31 -4.69 13.50
C PRO A 183 -32.80 -6.00 14.16
N GLN A 184 -33.97 -6.54 13.78
CA GLN A 184 -34.58 -7.70 14.46
C GLN A 184 -34.59 -9.03 13.68
N GLN A 185 -33.79 -9.19 12.64
CA GLN A 185 -33.80 -10.42 11.85
C GLN A 185 -32.90 -11.53 12.47
N PRO A 186 -33.43 -12.73 12.80
CA PRO A 186 -32.64 -13.81 13.38
C PRO A 186 -31.62 -14.41 12.39
N MET A 187 -30.40 -14.65 12.86
CA MET A 187 -29.19 -15.03 12.09
C MET A 187 -29.27 -16.36 11.30
N THR A 188 -30.36 -17.11 11.37
CA THR A 188 -30.49 -18.44 10.76
C THR A 188 -30.97 -18.42 9.31
N SER A 189 -31.37 -17.26 8.77
CA SER A 189 -31.86 -17.12 7.39
C SER A 189 -30.90 -16.40 6.44
N LEU A 190 -29.64 -16.24 6.80
CA LEU A 190 -28.64 -15.60 5.93
C LEU A 190 -28.23 -16.59 4.80
N GLN A 191 -28.85 -16.45 3.63
CA GLN A 191 -28.37 -17.07 2.39
C GLN A 191 -27.40 -16.12 1.68
N TYR A 192 -26.26 -16.66 1.23
CA TYR A 192 -25.29 -15.92 0.43
C TYR A 192 -25.91 -15.55 -0.91
N MET A 193 -26.24 -14.27 -1.09
CA MET A 193 -26.67 -13.72 -2.38
C MET A 193 -25.44 -13.51 -3.24
N HIS A 194 -25.22 -14.40 -4.21
CA HIS A 194 -24.17 -14.21 -5.20
C HIS A 194 -24.50 -12.94 -6.00
N SER A 195 -23.54 -12.02 -6.12
CA SER A 195 -23.54 -10.78 -6.94
C SER A 195 -23.84 -9.43 -6.26
N GLN A 196 -23.77 -9.29 -4.93
CA GLN A 196 -23.74 -7.97 -4.27
C GLN A 196 -22.36 -7.68 -3.64
N PRO A 197 -21.74 -6.51 -3.91
CA PRO A 197 -20.53 -6.10 -3.22
C PRO A 197 -20.83 -5.84 -1.73
N ILE A 198 -19.87 -6.21 -0.86
CA ILE A 198 -20.01 -6.26 0.60
C ILE A 198 -19.90 -4.87 1.26
N THR A 199 -19.73 -3.80 0.47
CA THR A 199 -19.49 -2.45 0.99
C THR A 199 -20.75 -1.61 0.96
N CYS A 200 -21.19 -1.18 2.15
CA CYS A 200 -22.00 0.03 2.34
C CYS A 200 -21.18 1.29 2.04
#